data_AF-K6WEI5-F1
#
_entry.id   AF-K6WEI5-F1
#
_cell.length_a   1.000
_cell.length_b   1.000
_cell.length_c   1.000
_cell.angle_alpha   90.00
_cell.angle_beta   90.00
_cell.angle_gamma   90.00
#
_symmetry.space_group_name_H-M   'P 1'
#
loop_
_entity.id
_entity.type
_entity.pdbx_description
1 polymer ?
#
loop_
_entity_poly.entity_id
_entity_poly.type
_entity_poly.pdbx_seq_one_letter_code
_entity_poly.pdbx_strand_id
1 'polypeptide(L)'
;MSDNHQPPAASSCVSYNPGHRVHWIQAKKSWEPDQPCIAVSVTVHPDGIVDLRAEDLDITMWTHDYELERLGRRRGGVIAWALWLPRFHVLKVNGTLFNLATPEDRTPCIRDDDHLPEHVGETAVERALRHARERGGYTVRASELIQE
;
A
#
# COMPACT_ATOMS: atom_id res chain seq x y z
N MET A 1 -20.58 -23.47 2.70
CA MET A 1 -19.31 -23.54 1.97
C MET A 1 -18.69 -22.18 2.09
N SER A 2 -17.74 -22.01 3.01
CA SER A 2 -17.11 -20.72 3.25
C SER A 2 -16.11 -20.49 2.13
N ASP A 3 -16.40 -19.54 1.24
CA ASP A 3 -15.43 -19.07 0.27
C ASP A 3 -14.21 -18.58 1.04
N ASN A 4 -13.12 -19.35 0.97
CA ASN A 4 -11.79 -18.91 1.33
C ASN A 4 -11.40 -17.82 0.33
N HIS A 5 -11.91 -16.62 0.54
CA HIS A 5 -11.45 -15.39 -0.08
C HIS A 5 -10.07 -15.09 0.52
N GLN A 6 -9.09 -15.90 0.14
CA GLN A 6 -7.71 -15.56 0.36
C GLN A 6 -7.52 -14.22 -0.35
N PRO A 7 -7.14 -13.15 0.37
CA PRO A 7 -6.97 -11.86 -0.25
C PRO A 7 -6.00 -12.03 -1.42
N PRO A 8 -6.16 -11.24 -2.48
CA PRO A 8 -5.22 -11.24 -3.59
C PRO A 8 -3.80 -11.16 -3.04
N ALA A 9 -2.86 -11.88 -3.65
CA ALA A 9 -1.47 -11.66 -3.33
C ALA A 9 -1.22 -10.15 -3.43
N ALA A 10 -0.60 -9.55 -2.42
CA ALA A 10 -0.38 -8.10 -2.39
C ALA A 10 0.25 -7.55 -3.68
N SER A 11 1.00 -8.39 -4.39
CA SER A 11 1.61 -8.11 -5.69
C SER A 11 0.61 -7.76 -6.81
N SER A 12 -0.66 -8.14 -6.70
CA SER A 12 -1.71 -7.83 -7.67
C SER A 12 -2.69 -6.75 -7.19
N CYS A 13 -2.43 -6.12 -6.04
CA CYS A 13 -3.28 -5.03 -5.55
C CYS A 13 -3.11 -3.79 -6.44
N VAL A 14 -4.20 -3.12 -6.79
CA VAL A 14 -4.18 -1.83 -7.50
C VAL A 14 -4.68 -0.65 -6.66
N SER A 15 -5.08 -0.92 -5.42
CA SER A 15 -5.59 0.12 -4.51
C SER A 15 -4.49 1.06 -4.05
N TYR A 16 -4.81 2.34 -4.00
CA TYR A 16 -4.02 3.40 -3.34
C TYR A 16 -4.61 3.83 -1.99
N ASN A 17 -5.63 3.11 -1.49
CA ASN A 17 -6.20 3.36 -0.16
C ASN A 17 -5.13 3.17 0.94
N PRO A 18 -5.36 3.71 2.15
CA PRO A 18 -4.45 3.54 3.29
C PRO A 18 -3.98 2.08 3.45
N GLY A 19 -2.68 1.89 3.68
CA GLY A 19 -2.10 0.57 3.88
C GLY A 19 -1.81 -0.23 2.59
N HIS A 20 -2.29 0.20 1.42
CA HIS A 20 -2.06 -0.50 0.14
C HIS A 20 -0.83 0.03 -0.59
N ARG A 21 -0.93 0.33 -1.90
CA ARG A 21 0.20 0.85 -2.66
C ARG A 21 0.49 2.29 -2.26
N VAL A 22 1.77 2.65 -2.28
CA VAL A 22 2.18 4.04 -2.12
C VAL A 22 1.75 4.82 -3.36
N HIS A 23 0.95 5.87 -3.16
CA HIS A 23 0.58 6.79 -4.24
C HIS A 23 1.75 7.74 -4.57
N TRP A 24 1.90 8.16 -5.83
CA TRP A 24 3.04 9.02 -6.23
C TRP A 24 3.06 10.37 -5.50
N ILE A 25 1.89 10.97 -5.26
CA ILE A 25 1.78 12.21 -4.47
C ILE A 25 2.22 11.95 -3.03
N GLN A 26 1.77 10.83 -2.44
CA GLN A 26 2.12 10.44 -1.07
C GLN A 26 3.65 10.28 -0.94
N ALA A 27 4.28 9.57 -1.87
CA ALA A 27 5.73 9.42 -1.93
C ALA A 27 6.47 10.75 -2.08
N LYS A 28 6.02 11.63 -2.98
CA LYS A 28 6.66 12.93 -3.20
C LYS A 28 6.53 13.83 -1.97
N LYS A 29 5.31 13.92 -1.42
CA LYS A 29 4.97 14.81 -0.31
C LYS A 29 5.61 14.39 1.01
N SER A 30 5.81 13.10 1.24
CA SER A 30 6.46 12.60 2.45
C SER A 30 7.90 13.10 2.62
N TRP A 31 8.57 13.51 1.54
CA TRP A 31 9.96 13.98 1.55
C TRP A 31 10.10 15.50 1.41
N GLU A 32 9.01 16.26 1.43
CA GLU A 32 9.13 17.72 1.41
C GLU A 32 9.90 18.22 2.66
N PRO A 33 10.52 19.41 2.60
CA PRO A 33 11.09 20.03 3.79
C PRO A 33 10.06 20.13 4.93
N ASP A 34 10.55 20.13 6.17
CA ASP A 34 9.76 20.22 7.40
C ASP A 34 8.84 19.03 7.70
N GLN A 35 8.93 17.94 6.93
CA GLN A 35 8.24 16.70 7.27
C GLN A 35 8.91 16.03 8.48
N PRO A 36 8.15 15.67 9.53
CA PRO A 36 8.70 14.87 10.63
C PRO A 36 9.20 13.53 10.09
N CYS A 37 10.37 13.12 10.55
CA CYS A 37 11.00 11.86 10.19
C CYS A 37 11.56 11.22 11.46
N ILE A 38 11.03 10.05 11.81
CA ILE A 38 11.34 9.38 13.09
C ILE A 38 12.06 8.07 12.76
N ALA A 39 13.25 7.87 13.31
CA ALA A 39 13.92 6.58 13.22
C ALA A 39 13.20 5.58 14.13
N VAL A 40 12.82 4.43 13.58
CA VAL A 40 12.05 3.40 14.30
C VAL A 40 12.64 2.01 14.07
N SER A 41 12.43 1.14 15.03
CA SER A 41 12.47 -0.30 14.83
C SER A 41 11.08 -0.79 14.41
N VAL A 42 11.02 -1.86 13.62
CA VAL A 42 9.78 -2.36 13.02
C VAL A 42 9.65 -3.84 13.28
N THR A 43 8.52 -4.27 13.85
CA THR A 43 8.14 -5.69 13.89
C THR A 43 7.02 -5.91 12.90
N VAL A 44 7.18 -6.90 12.02
CA VAL A 44 6.17 -7.20 10.99
C VAL A 44 5.56 -8.57 11.27
N HIS A 45 4.24 -8.59 11.38
CA HIS A 45 3.47 -9.78 11.69
C HIS A 45 2.92 -10.44 10.40
N PRO A 46 2.57 -11.74 10.44
CA PRO A 46 2.11 -12.48 9.26
C PRO A 46 0.81 -11.99 8.61
N ASP A 47 0.02 -11.18 9.32
CA ASP A 47 -1.26 -10.63 8.88
C ASP A 47 -1.14 -9.19 8.33
N GLY A 48 0.10 -8.70 8.20
CA GLY A 48 0.39 -7.35 7.74
C GLY A 48 0.32 -6.31 8.86
N ILE A 49 0.10 -6.70 10.11
CA ILE A 49 0.26 -5.79 11.25
C ILE A 49 1.74 -5.41 11.38
N VAL A 50 1.99 -4.15 11.71
CA VAL A 50 3.32 -3.56 11.81
C VAL A 50 3.41 -2.77 13.10
N ASP A 51 4.26 -3.17 14.03
CA ASP A 51 4.56 -2.38 15.22
C ASP A 51 5.78 -1.51 14.96
N LEU A 52 5.65 -0.20 15.17
CA LEU A 52 6.72 0.79 15.07
C LEU A 52 7.12 1.25 16.46
N ARG A 53 8.42 1.16 16.78
CA ARG A 53 8.96 1.53 18.09
C ARG A 53 10.14 2.49 18.01
N ALA A 54 10.10 3.53 18.83
CA ALA A 54 11.21 4.44 19.17
C ALA A 54 11.14 4.80 20.65
N GLU A 55 12.01 5.71 21.13
CA GLU A 55 12.08 6.12 22.55
C GLU A 55 10.71 6.59 23.09
N ASP A 56 10.02 7.46 22.34
CA ASP A 56 8.71 8.01 22.71
C ASP A 56 7.58 7.60 21.73
N LEU A 57 7.74 6.47 21.05
CA LEU A 57 6.78 5.98 20.06
C LEU A 57 6.59 4.48 20.20
N ASP A 58 5.35 4.04 20.39
CA ASP A 58 4.93 2.64 20.25
C ASP A 58 3.55 2.65 19.59
N ILE A 59 3.52 2.39 18.29
CA ILE A 59 2.29 2.42 17.49
C ILE A 59 2.14 1.16 16.66
N THR A 60 0.91 0.66 16.60
CA THR A 60 0.53 -0.46 15.74
C THR A 60 -0.17 0.07 14.50
N MET A 61 0.31 -0.40 13.36
CA MET A 61 -0.16 -0.03 12.02
C MET A 61 -0.45 -1.31 11.22
N TRP A 62 -0.91 -1.14 9.99
CA TRP A 62 -1.17 -2.22 9.06
C TRP A 62 -0.65 -1.88 7.67
N THR A 63 -0.15 -2.89 6.95
CA THR A 63 0.08 -2.80 5.51
C THR A 63 -0.44 -4.03 4.80
N HIS A 64 -0.98 -3.82 3.61
CA HIS A 64 -1.27 -4.90 2.68
C HIS A 64 -0.02 -5.40 1.97
N ASP A 65 1.10 -4.66 2.01
CA ASP A 65 2.27 -4.92 1.18
C ASP A 65 3.09 -6.13 1.67
N TYR A 66 3.02 -7.22 0.92
CA TYR A 66 3.74 -8.47 1.19
C TYR A 66 5.27 -8.33 1.14
N GLU A 67 5.80 -7.31 0.44
CA GLU A 67 7.24 -7.10 0.39
C GLU A 67 7.79 -6.66 1.75
N LEU A 68 7.03 -5.91 2.55
CA LEU A 68 7.43 -5.57 3.92
C LEU A 68 7.47 -6.82 4.80
N GLU A 69 6.45 -7.68 4.71
CA GLU A 69 6.40 -8.97 5.40
C GLU A 69 7.58 -9.87 4.99
N ARG A 70 7.89 -9.93 3.69
CA ARG A 70 9.04 -10.67 3.15
C ARG A 70 10.36 -10.12 3.67
N LEU A 71 10.49 -8.80 3.82
CA LEU A 71 11.68 -8.18 4.42
C LEU A 71 11.79 -8.50 5.91
N GLY A 72 10.68 -8.41 6.66
CA GLY A 72 10.61 -8.76 8.08
C GLY A 72 11.04 -10.21 8.31
N ARG A 73 10.45 -11.17 7.60
CA ARG A 73 10.79 -12.60 7.71
C ARG A 73 12.27 -12.89 7.47
N ARG A 74 12.89 -12.27 6.46
CA ARG A 74 14.33 -12.43 6.17
C ARG A 74 15.23 -11.94 7.30
N ARG A 75 14.72 -11.10 8.20
CA ARG A 75 15.43 -10.54 9.34
C ARG A 75 14.93 -11.08 10.69
N GLY A 76 14.23 -12.21 10.69
CA GLY A 76 13.72 -12.82 11.92
C GLY A 76 12.51 -12.09 12.53
N GLY A 77 11.75 -11.37 11.71
CA GLY A 77 10.53 -10.65 12.11
C GLY A 77 10.76 -9.19 12.52
N VAL A 78 12.02 -8.79 12.75
CA VAL A 78 12.37 -7.45 13.22
C VAL A 78 13.30 -6.75 12.23
N ILE A 79 12.96 -5.52 11.88
CA ILE A 79 13.82 -4.59 11.15
C ILE A 79 14.32 -3.55 12.16
N ALA A 80 15.61 -3.61 12.48
CA ALA A 80 16.21 -2.77 13.52
C ALA A 80 16.18 -1.26 13.19
N TRP A 81 16.13 -0.89 11.91
CA TRP A 81 16.15 0.50 11.50
C TRP A 81 15.29 0.75 10.24
N ALA A 82 14.38 1.69 10.37
CA ALA A 82 13.54 2.24 9.33
C ALA A 82 13.26 3.73 9.61
N LEU A 83 12.72 4.46 8.63
CA LEU A 83 12.25 5.83 8.82
C LEU A 83 10.73 5.88 8.73
N TRP A 84 10.09 6.43 9.75
CA TRP A 84 8.67 6.70 9.81
C TRP A 84 8.37 8.15 9.46
N LEU A 85 7.49 8.37 8.49
CA LEU A 85 7.08 9.68 8.00
C LEU A 85 5.58 9.88 8.30
N PRO A 86 5.23 10.31 9.53
CA PRO A 86 3.87 10.19 10.06
C PRO A 86 2.82 11.00 9.31
N ARG A 87 3.15 12.19 8.81
CA ARG A 87 2.16 13.08 8.15
C ARG A 87 1.46 12.41 6.96
N PHE A 88 2.17 11.53 6.25
CA PHE A 88 1.65 10.84 5.08
C PHE A 88 1.56 9.32 5.29
N HIS A 89 1.72 8.86 6.53
CA HIS A 89 1.69 7.45 6.91
C HIS A 89 2.63 6.56 6.07
N VAL A 90 3.85 7.04 5.82
CA VAL A 90 4.83 6.31 5.00
C VAL A 90 5.94 5.73 5.87
N LEU A 91 6.24 4.44 5.67
CA LEU A 91 7.42 3.78 6.24
C LEU A 91 8.47 3.58 5.15
N LYS A 92 9.71 3.99 5.39
CA LYS A 92 10.85 3.72 4.51
C LYS A 92 11.73 2.63 5.11
N VAL A 93 11.92 1.54 4.38
CA VAL A 93 12.86 0.46 4.74
C VAL A 93 13.80 0.21 3.55
N ASN A 94 15.11 0.34 3.77
CA ASN A 94 16.15 0.11 2.75
C ASN A 94 15.90 0.84 1.40
N GLY A 95 15.30 2.04 1.43
CA GLY A 95 14.98 2.81 0.22
C GLY A 95 13.62 2.53 -0.40
N THR A 96 12.93 1.45 0.02
CA THR A 96 11.55 1.16 -0.39
C THR A 96 10.57 1.88 0.53
N LEU A 97 9.47 2.40 -0.04
CA LEU A 97 8.39 3.05 0.69
C LEU A 97 7.19 2.11 0.82
N PHE A 98 6.56 2.14 1.98
CA PHE A 98 5.34 1.40 2.30
C PHE A 98 4.29 2.36 2.81
N ASN A 99 3.06 2.22 2.33
CA ASN A 99 1.91 2.94 2.84
C ASN A 99 1.38 2.15 4.03
N LEU A 100 1.25 2.80 5.19
CA LEU A 100 0.70 2.20 6.38
C LEU A 100 -0.69 2.79 6.67
N ALA A 101 -1.57 1.97 7.20
CA ALA A 101 -2.86 2.40 7.76
C ALA A 101 -2.88 2.15 9.26
N THR A 102 -3.80 2.81 9.95
CA THR A 102 -4.24 2.30 11.25
C THR A 102 -4.98 0.96 11.04
N PRO A 103 -5.01 0.05 12.01
CA PRO A 103 -5.78 -1.18 11.89
C PRO A 103 -7.28 -0.93 11.63
N GLU A 104 -7.84 0.17 12.11
CA GLU A 104 -9.24 0.55 11.93
C GLU A 104 -9.54 1.01 10.49
N ASP A 105 -8.57 1.61 9.80
CA ASP A 105 -8.69 2.09 8.42
C ASP A 105 -8.40 0.99 7.37
N ARG A 106 -8.26 -0.26 7.80
CA ARG A 106 -7.99 -1.39 6.90
C ARG A 106 -9.11 -1.56 5.89
N THR A 107 -8.79 -1.37 4.60
CA THR A 107 -9.72 -1.64 3.50
C THR A 107 -9.42 -2.96 2.78
N PRO A 108 -10.42 -3.60 2.14
CA PRO A 108 -10.21 -4.75 1.27
C PRO A 108 -9.21 -4.45 0.14
N CYS A 109 -8.54 -5.49 -0.33
CA CYS A 109 -7.69 -5.41 -1.52
C CYS A 109 -8.54 -5.33 -2.78
N ILE A 110 -8.07 -4.51 -3.74
CA ILE A 110 -8.67 -4.40 -5.07
C ILE A 110 -7.74 -5.14 -6.04
N ARG A 111 -8.24 -6.19 -6.68
CA ARG A 111 -7.52 -6.94 -7.73
C ARG A 111 -7.43 -6.11 -9.01
N ASP A 112 -6.31 -6.24 -9.70
CA ASP A 112 -6.28 -5.93 -11.13
C ASP A 112 -7.06 -7.01 -11.89
N ASP A 113 -8.27 -6.66 -12.34
CA ASP A 113 -9.14 -7.51 -13.16
C ASP A 113 -9.14 -7.08 -14.64
N ASP A 114 -8.39 -6.03 -15.01
CA ASP A 114 -8.40 -5.49 -16.37
C ASP A 114 -7.90 -6.49 -17.42
N HIS A 115 -7.21 -7.54 -16.97
CA HIS A 115 -6.71 -8.63 -17.79
C HIS A 115 -7.69 -9.80 -17.94
N LEU A 116 -8.83 -9.80 -17.25
CA LEU A 116 -9.81 -10.87 -17.36
C LEU A 116 -10.46 -10.88 -18.75
N PRO A 117 -10.76 -12.06 -19.35
CA PRO A 117 -11.29 -12.15 -20.70
C PRO A 117 -12.54 -11.31 -20.97
N GLU A 118 -13.35 -11.06 -19.93
CA GLU A 118 -14.56 -10.23 -19.96
C GLU A 118 -14.27 -8.72 -20.12
N HIS A 119 -13.06 -8.27 -19.74
CA HIS A 119 -12.62 -6.88 -19.85
C HIS A 119 -11.58 -6.67 -20.96
N VAL A 120 -11.06 -7.76 -21.55
CA VAL A 120 -10.13 -7.74 -22.69
C VAL A 120 -10.86 -7.19 -23.92
N GLY A 121 -10.72 -5.89 -24.14
CA GLY A 121 -11.40 -5.16 -25.23
C GLY A 121 -12.04 -3.86 -24.77
N GLU A 122 -12.16 -3.62 -23.46
CA GLU A 122 -12.63 -2.34 -22.94
C GLU A 122 -11.70 -1.20 -23.37
N THR A 123 -12.30 -0.16 -23.93
CA THR A 123 -11.65 1.14 -24.12
C THR A 123 -11.26 1.73 -22.75
N ALA A 124 -10.31 2.67 -22.74
CA ALA A 124 -9.92 3.36 -21.51
C ALA A 124 -11.12 4.04 -20.82
N VAL A 125 -12.09 4.54 -21.58
CA VAL A 125 -13.31 5.17 -21.06
C VAL A 125 -14.25 4.14 -20.42
N GLU A 126 -14.48 3.00 -21.07
CA GLU A 126 -15.32 1.93 -20.51
C GLU A 126 -14.73 1.38 -19.21
N ARG A 127 -13.42 1.17 -19.19
CA ARG A 127 -12.67 0.77 -18.00
C ARG A 127 -12.78 1.80 -16.88
N ALA A 128 -12.59 3.08 -17.19
CA ALA A 128 -12.72 4.17 -16.22
C ALA A 128 -14.14 4.26 -15.64
N LEU A 129 -15.18 4.10 -16.47
CA LEU A 129 -16.57 4.10 -16.03
C LEU A 129 -16.89 2.88 -15.16
N ARG A 130 -16.37 1.70 -15.50
CA ARG A 130 -16.50 0.49 -14.68
C ARG A 130 -15.85 0.70 -13.32
N HIS A 131 -14.59 1.12 -13.27
CA HIS A 131 -13.91 1.43 -12.01
C HIS A 131 -14.60 2.50 -11.20
N ALA A 132 -15.10 3.58 -11.82
CA ALA A 132 -15.86 4.61 -11.12
C ALA A 132 -17.12 4.05 -10.46
N ARG A 133 -17.85 3.15 -11.14
CA ARG A 133 -19.04 2.48 -10.59
C ARG A 133 -18.72 1.48 -9.49
N GLU A 134 -17.71 0.65 -9.69
CA GLU A 134 -17.41 -0.49 -8.81
C GLU A 134 -16.51 -0.13 -7.63
N ARG A 135 -15.64 0.88 -7.81
CA ARG A 135 -14.56 1.23 -6.88
C ARG A 135 -14.69 2.64 -6.32
N GLY A 136 -15.69 3.42 -6.76
CA GLY A 136 -15.92 4.80 -6.33
C GLY A 136 -14.88 5.81 -6.85
N GLY A 137 -14.04 5.39 -7.80
CA GLY A 137 -13.00 6.22 -8.40
C GLY A 137 -12.21 5.43 -9.44
N TYR A 138 -11.42 6.14 -10.25
CA TYR A 138 -10.52 5.53 -11.22
C TYR A 138 -9.17 6.24 -11.18
N THR A 139 -8.08 5.50 -11.37
CA THR A 139 -6.75 6.06 -11.53
C THR A 139 -6.22 5.61 -12.89
N VAL A 140 -5.85 6.57 -13.74
CA VAL A 140 -5.28 6.28 -15.06
C VAL A 140 -3.79 6.04 -14.90
N ARG A 141 -3.24 5.01 -15.54
CA ARG A 141 -1.79 4.81 -15.53
C ARG A 141 -1.16 5.98 -16.31
N ALA A 142 -0.03 6.51 -15.83
CA ALA A 142 0.62 7.63 -16.52
C ALA A 142 0.97 7.31 -17.99
N SER A 143 1.25 6.05 -18.30
CA SER A 143 1.48 5.57 -19.67
C SER A 143 0.25 5.65 -20.59
N GLU A 144 -0.95 5.78 -20.04
CA GLU A 144 -2.22 5.86 -20.75
C GLU A 144 -2.71 7.31 -20.92
N LEU A 145 -1.98 8.31 -20.38
CA LEU A 145 -2.28 9.74 -20.49
C LEU A 145 -1.71 10.40 -21.76
N ILE A 146 -1.36 9.63 -22.79
CA ILE A 146 -0.87 10.21 -24.05
C ILE A 146 -2.04 10.92 -24.74
N GLN A 147 -2.08 12.25 -24.57
CA GLN A 147 -2.88 13.15 -25.41
C GLN A 147 -2.13 13.36 -26.72
N GLU A 148 -2.86 13.26 -27.83
CA GLU A 148 -2.44 13.62 -29.19
C GLU A 148 -1.84 15.03 -29.28
#